data_AF-A0A920IY69-F1
#
_entry.id   AF-A0A920IY69-F1
#
_cell.length_a   1.000
_cell.length_b   1.000
_cell.length_c   1.000
_cell.angle_alpha   90.00
_cell.angle_beta   90.00
_cell.angle_gamma   90.00
#
_symmetry.space_group_name_H-M   'P 1'
#
loop_
_entity.id
_entity.type
_entity.pdbx_description
1 polymer ?
#
loop_
_entity_poly.entity_id
_entity_poly.type
_entity_poly.pdbx_seq_one_letter_code
_entity_poly.pdbx_strand_id
1 'polypeptide(L)' 'MLQKRGQENDEMKSMFPMDIRPQSHEIIRTWAFYTIVKSLLHNNSIPWKNVIISGWILDPDRKKMSKSKG' A
#
# COMPACT_ATOMS: atom_id res chain seq x y z
N MET A 1 -17.41 -20.94 13.21
CA MET A 1 -16.14 -20.26 13.56
C MET A 1 -16.27 -18.78 13.22
N LEU A 2 -16.78 -17.97 14.16
CA LEU A 2 -16.83 -16.52 14.03
C LEU A 2 -15.69 -15.95 14.87
N GLN A 3 -14.61 -15.54 14.21
CA GLN A 3 -13.44 -14.99 14.87
C GLN A 3 -13.75 -13.55 15.34
N LYS A 4 -13.55 -13.30 16.63
CA LYS A 4 -13.91 -12.08 17.36
C LYS A 4 -13.21 -10.84 16.76
N ARG A 5 -13.96 -9.90 16.17
CA ARG A 5 -13.51 -8.52 15.88
C ARG A 5 -13.51 -7.68 17.16
N GLY A 6 -12.65 -8.01 18.11
CA GLY A 6 -12.57 -7.36 19.43
C GLY A 6 -11.23 -6.69 19.74
N GLN A 7 -10.24 -6.78 18.85
CA GLN A 7 -8.88 -6.27 19.04
C GLN A 7 -8.46 -5.23 17.98
N GLU A 8 -9.40 -4.63 17.25
CA GLU A 8 -9.08 -3.72 16.13
C GLU A 8 -8.38 -2.41 16.55
N ASN A 9 -8.56 -1.95 17.80
CA ASN A 9 -8.13 -0.61 18.20
C ASN A 9 -6.69 -0.50 18.71
N ASP A 10 -6.12 -1.54 19.32
CA ASP A 10 -4.77 -1.48 19.89
C ASP A 10 -3.68 -1.82 18.87
N GLU A 11 -3.95 -2.77 17.96
CA GLU A 11 -3.01 -3.14 16.90
C GLU A 11 -2.83 -1.99 15.90
N MET A 12 -3.90 -1.27 15.57
CA MET A 12 -3.81 -0.11 14.69
C MET A 12 -2.96 1.01 15.30
N LYS A 13 -3.07 1.26 16.61
CA LYS A 13 -2.25 2.28 17.30
C LYS A 13 -0.78 1.91 17.37
N SER A 14 -0.44 0.63 17.47
CA SER A 14 0.96 0.19 17.53
C SER A 14 1.64 0.17 16.16
N MET A 15 0.88 -0.06 15.09
CA MET A 15 1.41 -0.19 13.72
C MET A 15 1.32 1.10 12.90
N PHE A 16 0.55 2.09 13.34
CA PHE A 16 0.34 3.34 12.62
C PHE A 16 1.12 4.51 13.27
N PRO A 17 1.87 5.33 12.51
CA PRO A 17 2.13 5.20 11.08
C PRO A 17 3.21 4.15 10.77
N MET A 18 3.04 3.41 9.67
CA MET A 18 4.02 2.40 9.26
C MET A 18 5.35 3.04 8.82
N ASP A 19 6.47 2.32 8.97
CA ASP A 19 7.76 2.89 8.57
C ASP A 19 8.00 2.86 7.06
N ILE A 20 7.53 1.83 6.34
CA ILE A 20 7.81 1.65 4.91
C ILE A 20 6.64 1.04 4.11
N ARG A 21 6.43 1.52 2.88
CA ARG A 21 5.48 0.94 1.91
C ARG A 21 6.17 0.60 0.57
N PRO A 22 6.41 -0.68 0.26
CA PRO A 22 6.87 -1.09 -1.07
C PRO A 22 5.70 -1.18 -2.06
N GLN A 23 5.86 -0.59 -3.25
CA GLN A 23 4.86 -0.67 -4.32
C GLN A 23 5.44 -0.42 -5.72
N SER A 24 4.68 -0.80 -6.76
CA SER A 24 4.95 -0.39 -8.15
C SER A 24 4.53 1.06 -8.39
N HIS A 25 5.22 1.76 -9.29
CA HIS A 25 4.86 3.14 -9.66
C HIS A 25 3.44 3.25 -10.26
N GLU A 26 2.90 2.18 -10.84
CA GLU A 26 1.58 2.19 -11.49
C GLU A 26 0.41 2.35 -10.49
N ILE A 27 0.62 1.97 -9.22
CA ILE A 27 -0.44 2.03 -8.19
C ILE A 27 -0.38 3.30 -7.33
N ILE A 28 0.50 4.26 -7.67
CA ILE A 28 0.62 5.53 -6.94
C ILE A 28 -0.67 6.35 -7.06
N ARG A 29 -1.16 6.56 -8.30
CA ARG A 29 -2.32 7.43 -8.57
C ARG A 29 -3.63 6.90 -7.97
N THR A 30 -3.75 5.60 -7.78
CA THR A 30 -4.97 4.98 -7.26
C THR A 30 -4.80 4.62 -5.80
N TRP A 31 -4.10 3.52 -5.52
CA TRP A 31 -4.04 2.93 -4.18
C TRP A 31 -3.27 3.78 -3.19
N ALA A 32 -2.10 4.31 -3.56
CA ALA A 32 -1.31 5.11 -2.64
C ALA A 32 -2.05 6.42 -2.30
N PHE A 33 -2.59 7.09 -3.31
CA PHE A 33 -3.40 8.30 -3.15
C PHE A 33 -4.61 8.06 -2.22
N TYR A 34 -5.42 7.04 -2.50
CA TYR A 34 -6.60 6.74 -1.67
C TYR A 34 -6.23 6.41 -0.22
N THR A 35 -5.09 5.75 0.00
CA THR A 35 -4.67 5.44 1.37
C THR A 35 -4.23 6.71 2.12
N ILE A 36 -3.51 7.62 1.46
CA ILE A 36 -3.12 8.91 2.04
C ILE A 36 -4.35 9.75 2.38
N VAL A 37 -5.27 9.93 1.43
CA VAL A 37 -6.50 10.71 1.65
C VAL A 37 -7.34 10.12 2.77
N LYS A 38 -7.51 8.79 2.78
CA LYS A 38 -8.25 8.11 3.85
C LYS A 38 -7.59 8.31 5.21
N SER A 39 -6.26 8.21 5.27
CA SER A 39 -5.49 8.41 6.51
C SER A 39 -5.62 9.84 7.04
N LEU A 40 -5.55 10.84 6.14
CA LEU A 40 -5.76 12.23 6.50
C LEU A 40 -7.19 12.48 7.01
N LEU A 41 -8.20 11.90 6.36
CA LEU A 41 -9.59 12.09 6.75
C LEU A 41 -9.94 11.47 8.12
N HIS A 42 -9.39 10.29 8.44
CA HIS A 42 -9.77 9.56 9.66
C HIS A 42 -8.83 9.82 10.83
N ASN A 43 -7.54 9.99 10.58
CA ASN A 43 -6.51 10.03 11.61
C ASN A 43 -5.69 11.32 11.59
N ASN A 44 -5.99 12.26 10.67
CA ASN A 44 -5.27 13.51 10.47
C ASN A 44 -3.73 13.34 10.39
N SER A 45 -3.29 12.25 9.78
CA SER A 45 -1.89 11.83 9.81
C SER A 45 -1.52 11.04 8.56
N ILE A 46 -0.22 10.94 8.30
CA ILE A 46 0.32 10.20 7.16
C ILE A 46 0.32 8.69 7.43
N PRO A 47 -0.01 7.84 6.45
CA PRO A 47 -0.14 6.40 6.67
C PRO A 47 1.20 5.65 6.77
N TRP A 48 2.26 6.19 6.17
CA TRP A 48 3.62 5.67 6.28
C TRP A 48 4.65 6.79 6.16
N LYS A 49 5.85 6.57 6.72
CA LYS A 49 6.96 7.54 6.68
C LYS A 49 7.75 7.46 5.39
N ASN A 50 8.07 6.24 4.93
CA ASN A 50 8.89 6.01 3.74
C ASN A 50 8.15 5.18 2.68
N VAL A 51 8.48 5.39 1.42
CA VAL A 51 7.90 4.65 0.29
C VAL A 51 9.01 4.12 -0.61
N ILE A 52 8.95 2.84 -0.97
CA ILE A 52 9.83 2.23 -1.97
C ILE A 52 9.01 2.06 -3.24
N ILE A 53 9.49 2.63 -4.35
CA ILE A 53 8.85 2.55 -5.66
C ILE A 53 9.69 1.65 -6.58
N SER A 54 9.10 0.55 -7.03
CA SER A 54 9.70 -0.36 -7.99
C SER A 54 9.25 -0.04 -9.42
N GLY A 55 10.18 -0.19 -10.37
CA GLY A 55 9.90 -0.18 -11.80
C GLY A 55 9.20 -1.46 -12.27
N TRP A 56 8.99 -1.60 -13.58
CA TRP A 56 8.51 -2.87 -14.13
C TRP A 56 9.61 -3.91 -14.18
N ILE A 57 9.25 -5.14 -13.87
CA ILE A 57 10.06 -6.29 -14.27
C ILE A 57 9.81 -6.50 -15.76
N LEU A 58 10.89 -6.38 -16.54
CA LEU A 58 10.87 -6.53 -17.98
C LEU A 58 11.20 -7.97 -18.36
N ASP A 59 10.52 -8.47 -19.39
CA ASP A 59 10.94 -9.65 -20.15
C ASP A 59 12.31 -9.37 -20.84
N PRO A 60 13.16 -10.36 -21.16
CA PRO A 60 14.29 -10.23 -22.08
C PRO A 60 14.08 -9.28 -23.27
N ASP A 61 12.88 -9.25 -23.85
CA ASP A 61 12.50 -8.37 -24.97
C ASP A 61 12.06 -6.94 -24.55
N ARG A 62 12.32 -6.54 -23.31
CA ARG A 62 11.97 -5.23 -22.71
C ARG A 62 10.46 -4.92 -22.70
N LYS A 63 9.61 -5.93 -22.82
CA LYS A 63 8.16 -5.77 -22.69
C LYS A 63 7.76 -5.89 -21.21
N LYS A 64 6.79 -5.07 -20.79
CA LYS A 64 6.18 -5.17 -19.47
C LYS A 64 5.56 -6.56 -19.31
N MET A 65 6.00 -7.29 -18.28
CA MET A 65 5.34 -8.53 -17.86
C MET A 65 3.96 -8.20 -17.31
N SER A 66 2.91 -8.76 -17.91
CA SER A 66 1.52 -8.56 -17.47
C SER A 66 0.74 -9.87 -17.59
N LYS A 67 -0.09 -10.16 -16.60
CA LYS A 67 -0.90 -11.39 -16.55
C LYS A 67 -1.83 -11.59 -17.75
N SER A 68 -2.18 -10.52 -18.47
CA SER A 68 -3.02 -10.56 -19.67
C SER A 68 -2.28 -10.85 -20.97
N LYS A 69 -0.93 -10.99 -20.94
CA LYS A 69 -0.09 -11.29 -22.11
C LYS A 69 0.55 -12.68 -22.05
N GLY A 70 0.07 -13.54 -21.15
CA GLY A 70 0.43 -14.96 -21.07
C GLY A 70 -0.64 -15.83 -21.69
#